data_AF-A0ABD3IN16-F1
#
_entry.id   AF-A0ABD3IN16-F1
#
_cell.length_a   1.000
_cell.length_b   1.000
_cell.length_c   1.000
_cell.angle_alpha   90.00
_cell.angle_beta   90.00
_cell.angle_gamma   90.00
#
_symmetry.space_group_name_H-M   'P 1'
#
loop_
_entity.id
_entity.type
_entity.pdbx_description
1 polymer ?
#
loop_
_entity_poly.entity_id
_entity_poly.type
_entity_poly.pdbx_seq_one_letter_code
_entity_poly.pdbx_strand_id
1 'polypeptide(L)'
;MKYRVEHLESHVEFLRSFAGLDDQEIFRIILVFPNIVSASRERKLRPRISFLKECGLNSNEIFKFLTKAPLFLGLSFEGNIA
;
A
#
# COMPACT_ATOMS: atom_id res chain seq x y z
N MET A 1 -9.08 14.52 -8.79
CA MET A 1 -9.01 14.12 -7.35
C MET A 1 -8.82 15.38 -6.52
N LYS A 2 -9.66 15.63 -5.50
CA LYS A 2 -9.51 16.78 -4.59
C LYS A 2 -9.37 16.24 -3.16
N TYR A 3 -8.20 15.69 -2.85
CA TYR A 3 -7.87 15.27 -1.49
C TYR A 3 -7.30 16.47 -0.72
N ARG A 4 -7.57 16.52 0.59
CA ARG A 4 -6.89 17.46 1.46
C ARG A 4 -5.49 16.92 1.80
N VAL A 5 -4.57 17.81 2.19
CA VAL A 5 -3.18 17.43 2.48
C VAL A 5 -3.12 16.40 3.61
N GLU A 6 -3.96 16.55 4.63
CA GLU A 6 -4.02 15.66 5.79
C GLU A 6 -4.42 14.23 5.39
N HIS A 7 -5.23 14.09 4.34
CA HIS A 7 -5.60 12.78 3.80
C HIS A 7 -4.41 12.07 3.16
N LEU A 8 -3.57 12.81 2.42
CA LEU A 8 -2.35 12.25 1.83
C LEU A 8 -1.33 11.90 2.92
N GLU A 9 -1.10 12.80 3.87
CA GLU A 9 -0.19 12.60 4.99
C GLU A 9 -0.54 11.34 5.78
N SER A 10 -1.82 11.09 6.05
CA SER A 10 -2.25 9.88 6.74
C SER A 10 -2.02 8.58 5.94
N HIS A 11 -1.94 8.63 4.60
CA HIS A 11 -1.54 7.48 3.78
C HIS A 11 -0.03 7.28 3.79
N VAL A 12 0.73 8.37 3.67
CA VAL A 12 2.19 8.33 3.75
C VAL A 12 2.63 7.77 5.11
N GLU A 13 2.05 8.29 6.20
CA GLU A 13 2.41 7.84 7.55
C GLU A 13 2.00 6.38 7.80
N PHE A 14 0.88 5.93 7.24
CA PHE A 14 0.51 4.52 7.28
C PHE A 14 1.53 3.64 6.55
N LEU A 15 1.96 4.01 5.34
CA LEU A 15 2.96 3.23 4.60
C LEU A 15 4.32 3.25 5.30
N ARG A 16 4.69 4.39 5.89
CA ARG A 16 5.92 4.52 6.67
C ARG A 16 5.90 3.64 7.91
N SER A 17 4.92 3.84 8.79
CA SER A 17 4.85 3.13 10.07
C SER A 17 4.46 1.66 9.94
N PHE A 18 3.49 1.35 9.07
CA PHE A 18 2.94 0.00 8.96
C PHE A 18 3.65 -0.86 7.93
N ALA A 19 4.06 -0.31 6.78
CA ALA A 19 4.79 -1.08 5.77
C ALA A 19 6.31 -0.98 5.91
N GLY A 20 6.81 -0.06 6.74
CA GLY A 20 8.24 0.13 6.98
C GLY A 20 8.97 0.70 5.77
N LEU A 21 8.27 1.52 4.97
CA LEU A 21 8.78 2.12 3.74
C LEU A 21 9.30 3.53 3.98
N ASP A 22 10.32 3.93 3.23
CA ASP A 22 10.80 5.31 3.24
C ASP A 22 10.03 6.23 2.27
N ASP A 23 10.30 7.53 2.35
CA ASP A 23 9.59 8.54 1.55
C ASP A 23 9.81 8.38 0.04
N GLN A 24 10.98 7.90 -0.38
CA GLN A 24 11.28 7.68 -1.81
C GLN A 24 10.50 6.47 -2.33
N GLU A 25 10.46 5.39 -1.56
CA GLU A 25 9.69 4.18 -1.88
C GLU A 25 8.19 4.48 -1.94
N ILE A 26 7.68 5.23 -0.97
CA ILE A 26 6.28 5.66 -0.92
C ILE A 26 5.94 6.53 -2.13
N PHE A 27 6.78 7.53 -2.43
CA PHE A 27 6.60 8.38 -3.61
C PHE A 27 6.58 7.56 -4.90
N ARG A 28 7.46 6.56 -5.02
CA ARG A 28 7.49 5.66 -6.17
C ARG A 28 6.21 4.83 -6.30
N ILE A 29 5.67 4.30 -5.21
CA ILE A 29 4.40 3.57 -5.23
C ILE A 29 3.25 4.48 -5.66
N ILE A 30 3.16 5.70 -5.13
CA ILE A 30 2.12 6.67 -5.51
C ILE A 30 2.23 7.04 -7.00
N LEU A 31 3.45 7.19 -7.53
CA LEU A 31 3.67 7.47 -8.94
C LEU A 31 3.20 6.34 -9.85
N VAL A 32 3.48 5.09 -9.48
CA VAL A 32 3.07 3.90 -10.25
C VAL A 32 1.58 3.60 -10.10
N PHE A 33 1.01 3.86 -8.91
CA PHE A 33 -0.38 3.58 -8.60
C PHE A 33 -1.01 4.68 -7.74
N PRO A 34 -1.41 5.81 -8.35
CA PRO A 34 -1.97 6.95 -7.62
C PRO A 34 -3.23 6.59 -6.81
N ASN A 35 -4.00 5.60 -7.27
CA ASN A 35 -5.22 5.13 -6.61
C ASN A 35 -4.99 4.56 -5.21
N ILE A 36 -3.74 4.30 -4.79
CA ILE A 36 -3.42 3.91 -3.42
C ILE A 36 -3.91 4.94 -2.39
N VAL A 37 -3.91 6.23 -2.74
CA VAL A 37 -4.38 7.32 -1.85
C VAL A 37 -5.91 7.38 -1.77
N SER A 38 -6.61 6.68 -2.66
CA SER A 38 -8.07 6.53 -2.64
C SER A 38 -8.50 5.25 -1.93
N ALA A 39 -7.59 4.30 -1.74
CA ALA A 39 -7.87 3.03 -1.10
C ALA A 39 -8.06 3.21 0.42
N SER A 40 -9.03 2.49 1.00
CA SER A 40 -9.19 2.49 2.45
C SER A 40 -7.94 1.87 3.11
N ARG A 41 -7.26 2.62 3.98
CA ARG A 41 -6.15 2.10 4.77
C ARG A 41 -6.55 0.84 5.55
N GLU A 42 -7.65 0.91 6.29
CA GLU A 42 -8.09 -0.20 7.13
C GLU A 42 -8.69 -1.37 6.34
N ARG A 43 -9.57 -1.11 5.37
CA ARG A 43 -10.29 -2.18 4.67
C ARG A 43 -9.53 -2.76 3.48
N LYS A 44 -8.57 -2.02 2.92
CA LYS A 44 -7.81 -2.48 1.74
C LYS A 44 -6.33 -2.66 1.99
N LEU A 45 -5.64 -1.61 2.44
CA LEU A 45 -4.17 -1.62 2.49
C LEU A 45 -3.65 -2.48 3.63
N ARG A 46 -4.20 -2.33 4.83
CA ARG A 46 -3.79 -3.04 6.04
C ARG A 46 -3.84 -4.57 5.89
N PRO A 47 -4.98 -5.20 5.53
CA PRO A 47 -5.03 -6.66 5.41
C PRO A 47 -4.08 -7.20 4.33
N ARG A 48 -3.89 -6.47 3.23
CA ARG A 48 -2.98 -6.86 2.15
C ARG A 48 -1.51 -6.79 2.56
N ILE A 49 -1.12 -5.73 3.24
CA ILE A 49 0.25 -5.57 3.73
C ILE A 49 0.52 -6.56 4.88
N SER A 50 -0.45 -6.80 5.76
CA SER A 50 -0.37 -7.87 6.77
C SER A 50 -0.15 -9.23 6.12
N PHE A 51 -0.93 -9.58 5.10
CA PHE A 51 -0.78 -10.84 4.37
C PHE A 51 0.64 -11.00 3.79
N LEU A 52 1.19 -9.97 3.14
CA LEU A 52 2.56 -10.03 2.63
C LEU A 52 3.59 -10.25 3.75
N LYS A 53 3.39 -9.62 4.91
CA LYS A 53 4.24 -9.84 6.10
C LYS A 53 4.10 -11.25 6.66
N GLU A 54 2.88 -11.80 6.71
CA GLU A 54 2.60 -13.18 7.13
C GLU A 54 3.22 -14.20 6.18
N CYS A 55 3.31 -13.88 4.88
CA CYS A 55 4.09 -14.64 3.92
C CYS A 55 5.62 -14.51 4.09
N GLY A 56 6.09 -13.74 5.07
CA GLY A 56 7.51 -13.58 5.40
C GLY A 56 8.25 -12.48 4.62
N LEU A 57 7.55 -11.63 3.86
CA LEU A 57 8.20 -10.56 3.11
C LEU A 57 8.63 -9.42 4.05
N ASN A 58 9.88 -8.96 3.86
CA ASN A 58 10.36 -7.74 4.51
C ASN A 58 9.90 -6.47 3.74
N SER A 59 10.16 -5.29 4.31
CA SER A 59 9.73 -4.00 3.73
C SER A 59 10.20 -3.78 2.29
N ASN A 60 11.45 -4.12 1.96
CA ASN A 60 12.01 -3.98 0.61
C ASN A 60 11.36 -4.95 -0.39
N GLU A 61 11.02 -6.17 0.05
CA GLU A 61 10.27 -7.12 -0.77
C GLU A 61 8.83 -6.66 -0.99
N ILE A 62 8.18 -6.11 0.05
CA ILE A 62 6.85 -5.48 -0.05
C ILE A 62 6.89 -4.31 -1.04
N PHE A 63 7.89 -3.41 -0.95
CA PHE A 63 8.08 -2.33 -1.91
C PHE A 63 8.18 -2.84 -3.35
N LYS A 64 9.05 -3.82 -3.61
CA LYS A 64 9.20 -4.43 -4.93
C LYS A 64 7.93 -5.09 -5.41
N PHE A 65 7.18 -5.75 -4.51
CA PHE A 65 5.91 -6.39 -4.84
C PHE A 65 4.85 -5.35 -5.23
N LEU A 66 4.66 -4.32 -4.40
CA LEU A 66 3.65 -3.27 -4.62
C LEU A 66 3.92 -2.42 -5.88
N THR A 67 5.19 -2.26 -6.25
CA THR A 67 5.56 -1.55 -7.49
C THR A 67 5.41 -2.41 -8.75
N LYS A 68 5.62 -3.74 -8.66
CA LYS A 68 5.43 -4.66 -9.79
C LYS A 68 3.99 -5.12 -9.97
N ALA A 69 3.23 -5.22 -8.89
CA ALA A 69 1.85 -5.70 -8.87
C ALA A 69 0.91 -4.71 -8.16
N PRO A 70 0.83 -3.43 -8.57
CA PRO A 70 0.04 -2.41 -7.88
C PRO A 70 -1.46 -2.74 -7.81
N LEU A 71 -1.98 -3.47 -8.79
CA LEU A 71 -3.38 -3.89 -8.84
C LEU A 71 -3.77 -4.82 -7.69
N PHE A 72 -2.81 -5.48 -7.04
CA PHE A 72 -3.04 -6.24 -5.80
C PHE A 72 -3.76 -5.39 -4.74
N LEU A 73 -3.45 -4.10 -4.65
CA LEU A 73 -4.07 -3.16 -3.71
C LEU A 73 -5.48 -2.72 -4.13
N GLY A 74 -5.79 -2.77 -5.43
CA GLY A 74 -7.03 -2.26 -6.01
C GLY A 74 -8.15 -3.29 -6.15
N LEU A 75 -7.79 -4.52 -6.55
CA LEU A 75 -8.71 -5.63 -6.86
C LEU A 75 -9.30 -6.26 -5.60
N SER A 76 -10.44 -6.96 -5.70
CA SER A 76 -11.07 -7.66 -4.56
C SER A 76 -10.11 -8.68 -3.94
N PHE A 77 -9.88 -8.57 -2.63
CA PHE A 77 -8.94 -9.42 -1.90
C PHE A 77 -9.52 -10.80 -1.61
N GLU A 78 -10.75 -10.82 -1.11
CA GLU A 78 -11.42 -12.01 -0.56
C GLU A 78 -11.78 -13.06 -1.61
N GLY A 79 -11.79 -12.71 -2.90
CA GLY A 79 -12.08 -13.65 -3.99
C GLY A 79 -10.87 -14.45 -4.51
N ASN A 80 -9.64 -14.11 -4.09
CA ASN A 80 -8.41 -14.64 -4.69
C ASN A 80 -7.51 -15.43 -3.72
N ILE A 81 -7.92 -15.56 -2.46
CA ILE A 81 -7.22 -16.30 -1.40
C ILE A 81 -8.25 -17.19 -0.73
N ALA A 82 -8.49 -18.34 -1.38
CA ALA A 82 -9.22 -19.48 -0.83
C ALA A 82 -8.22 -20.53 -0.35
#